data_AF-A0A9N9P0V5-F1
#
_entry.id   AF-A0A9N9P0V5-F1
#
_cell.length_a   1.000
_cell.length_b   1.000
_cell.length_c   1.000
_cell.angle_alpha   90.00
_cell.angle_beta   90.00
_cell.angle_gamma   90.00
#
_symmetry.space_group_name_H-M   'P 1'
#
loop_
_entity.id
_entity.type
_entity.pdbx_description
1 polymer ?
#
loop_
_entity_poly.entity_id
_entity_poly.type
_entity_poly.pdbx_seq_one_letter_code
_entity_poly.pdbx_strand_id
1 'polypeptide(L)'
;LGVPIRQWKMLLSEGTAYQYMCDTFDSVITHYKLSIDGYFYFLCLMLHYNFESCPSYLTQSGFDALKRGALDSIRIHINYIVDVLKGLNDKELTKAVLMDNIDLFSESEAGEEIKQLARAVKKGDYVFWRSSARHPWFNKVFVKYGLAVDPINVREPGSGTKPEEFSCEIFLLMEKDLSISPQEVDSEDLAQNFKDKKYTAYHRKCVYACYQIQSQETWRF
;
A
#
# COMPACT_ATOMS: atom_id res chain seq x y z
N LEU A 1 -19.41 -12.64 5.06
CA LEU A 1 -17.96 -12.48 4.81
C LEU A 1 -17.73 -11.06 4.33
N GLY A 2 -17.02 -10.24 5.08
CA GLY A 2 -16.85 -8.80 4.83
C GLY A 2 -15.82 -8.43 3.76
N VAL A 3 -15.38 -9.39 2.93
CA VAL A 3 -14.43 -9.15 1.84
C VAL A 3 -15.21 -8.90 0.55
N PRO A 4 -15.01 -7.78 -0.16
CA PRO A 4 -15.69 -7.53 -1.42
C PRO A 4 -15.41 -8.59 -2.48
N ILE A 5 -16.41 -8.90 -3.31
CA ILE A 5 -16.38 -10.03 -4.24
C ILE A 5 -15.21 -9.95 -5.24
N ARG A 6 -14.84 -8.75 -5.69
CA ARG A 6 -13.75 -8.57 -6.66
C ARG A 6 -12.38 -8.89 -6.04
N GLN A 7 -12.11 -8.34 -4.86
CA GLN A 7 -10.93 -8.68 -4.07
C GLN A 7 -10.87 -10.17 -3.76
N TRP A 8 -11.99 -10.77 -3.37
CA TRP A 8 -12.07 -12.21 -3.13
C TRP A 8 -11.73 -13.06 -4.36
N LYS A 9 -12.23 -12.66 -5.54
CA LYS A 9 -11.90 -13.33 -6.81
C LYS A 9 -10.43 -13.21 -7.16
N MET A 10 -9.81 -12.05 -6.92
CA MET A 10 -8.37 -11.85 -7.13
C MET A 10 -7.56 -12.80 -6.24
N LEU A 11 -7.85 -12.82 -4.95
CA LEU A 11 -7.20 -13.72 -4.00
C LEU A 11 -7.34 -15.19 -4.41
N LEU A 12 -8.57 -15.63 -4.74
CA LEU A 12 -8.82 -17.03 -5.12
C LEU A 12 -8.23 -17.41 -6.48
N SER A 13 -7.85 -16.44 -7.32
CA SER A 13 -7.18 -16.74 -8.58
C SER A 13 -5.75 -17.21 -8.38
N GLU A 14 -5.15 -16.93 -7.22
CA GLU A 14 -3.76 -17.25 -6.90
C GLU A 14 -3.59 -18.42 -5.92
N GLY A 15 -4.69 -18.94 -5.37
CA GLY A 15 -4.66 -20.02 -4.39
C GLY A 15 -5.92 -20.10 -3.55
N THR A 16 -5.77 -20.52 -2.30
CA THR A 16 -6.89 -20.62 -1.35
C THR A 16 -6.81 -19.52 -0.31
N ALA A 17 -7.95 -19.18 0.31
CA ALA A 17 -7.98 -18.28 1.45
C ALA A 17 -7.09 -18.76 2.61
N TYR A 18 -7.01 -20.08 2.81
CA TYR A 18 -6.11 -20.68 3.80
C TYR A 18 -4.64 -20.40 3.49
N GLN A 19 -4.22 -20.62 2.25
CA GLN A 19 -2.84 -20.35 1.83
C GLN A 19 -2.50 -18.88 1.98
N TYR A 20 -3.38 -17.97 1.56
CA TYR A 20 -3.21 -16.54 1.75
C TYR A 20 -3.01 -16.17 3.22
N MET A 21 -3.78 -16.77 4.12
CA MET A 21 -3.63 -16.56 5.56
C MET A 21 -2.29 -17.08 6.08
N CYS A 22 -1.90 -18.30 5.70
CA CYS A 22 -0.60 -18.87 6.07
C CYS A 22 0.54 -17.98 5.58
N ASP A 23 0.58 -17.63 4.29
CA ASP A 23 1.65 -16.82 3.71
C ASP A 23 1.73 -15.42 4.36
N THR A 24 0.59 -14.85 4.73
CA THR A 24 0.54 -13.55 5.42
C THR A 24 1.05 -13.66 6.85
N PHE A 25 0.57 -14.64 7.63
CA PHE A 25 0.90 -14.77 9.04
C PHE A 25 2.29 -15.37 9.28
N ASP A 26 2.74 -16.29 8.44
CA ASP A 26 4.07 -16.90 8.56
C ASP A 26 5.15 -15.83 8.46
N SER A 27 5.02 -14.90 7.50
CA SER A 27 5.93 -13.77 7.40
C SER A 27 5.91 -12.88 8.64
N VAL A 28 4.72 -12.56 9.17
CA VAL A 28 4.60 -11.72 10.37
C VAL A 28 5.22 -12.41 11.59
N ILE A 29 4.83 -13.66 11.86
CA ILE A 29 5.25 -14.41 13.06
C ILE A 29 6.76 -14.71 13.03
N THR A 30 7.32 -14.96 11.84
CA THR A 30 8.75 -15.23 11.69
C THR A 30 9.61 -14.01 12.00
N HIS A 31 9.11 -12.79 11.74
CA HIS A 31 9.92 -11.57 11.79
C HIS A 31 9.57 -10.60 12.91
N TYR A 32 8.34 -10.62 13.41
CA TYR A 32 7.87 -9.65 14.40
C TYR A 32 7.64 -10.30 15.75
N LYS A 33 8.17 -9.65 16.81
CA LYS A 33 7.66 -9.91 18.16
C LYS A 33 6.32 -9.21 18.27
N LEU A 34 5.23 -9.97 18.16
CA LEU A 34 3.87 -9.42 18.21
C LEU A 34 3.65 -8.50 19.41
N SER A 35 4.24 -8.82 20.56
CA SER A 35 4.11 -8.05 21.80
C SER A 35 4.80 -6.68 21.81
N ILE A 36 5.74 -6.42 20.89
CA ILE A 36 6.59 -5.21 20.85
C ILE A 36 6.47 -4.52 19.49
N ASP A 37 6.70 -5.24 18.40
CA ASP A 37 6.86 -4.68 17.06
C ASP A 37 5.55 -4.62 16.26
N GLY A 38 4.52 -5.34 16.70
CA GLY A 38 3.27 -5.57 15.96
C GLY A 38 2.03 -5.08 16.70
N TYR A 39 1.98 -3.81 17.12
CA TYR A 39 0.90 -3.30 17.99
C TYR A 39 -0.52 -3.55 17.44
N PHE A 40 -0.70 -3.57 16.11
CA PHE A 40 -1.98 -3.89 15.47
C PHE A 40 -2.42 -5.32 15.78
N TYR A 41 -1.49 -6.28 15.66
CA TYR A 41 -1.74 -7.69 15.98
C TYR A 41 -1.89 -7.90 17.49
N PHE A 42 -1.05 -7.24 18.30
CA PHE A 42 -1.16 -7.28 19.76
C PHE A 42 -2.53 -6.81 20.24
N LEU A 43 -3.02 -5.68 19.73
CA LEU A 43 -4.32 -5.14 20.08
C LEU A 43 -5.45 -6.13 19.74
N CYS A 44 -5.40 -6.80 18.59
CA CYS A 44 -6.41 -7.78 18.23
C CYS A 44 -6.43 -9.00 19.16
N LEU A 45 -5.25 -9.41 19.66
CA LEU A 45 -5.11 -10.59 20.54
C LEU A 45 -5.44 -10.27 22.01
N MET A 46 -4.99 -9.12 22.50
CA MET A 46 -5.08 -8.75 23.91
C MET A 46 -6.21 -7.77 24.22
N LEU A 47 -6.81 -7.16 23.19
CA LEU A 47 -7.86 -6.14 23.30
C LEU A 47 -7.45 -4.88 24.09
N HIS A 48 -6.15 -4.68 24.29
CA HIS A 48 -5.58 -3.47 24.86
C HIS A 48 -4.19 -3.21 24.28
N TYR A 49 -3.74 -1.96 24.33
CA TYR A 49 -2.33 -1.62 24.07
C TYR A 49 -1.48 -1.90 25.31
N ASN A 50 -0.18 -2.07 25.10
CA ASN A 50 0.81 -2.02 26.17
C ASN A 50 1.75 -0.83 25.91
N PHE A 51 2.58 -0.45 26.89
CA PHE A 51 3.45 0.72 26.76
C PHE A 51 4.59 0.52 25.76
N GLU A 52 5.07 -0.72 25.59
CA GLU A 52 6.17 -1.08 24.69
C GLU A 52 5.71 -1.22 23.23
N SER A 53 4.43 -1.49 23.01
CA SER A 53 3.81 -1.72 21.70
C SER A 53 2.51 -0.94 21.58
N CYS A 54 2.68 0.35 21.28
CA CYS A 54 1.57 1.25 20.97
C CYS A 54 1.93 2.13 19.77
N PRO A 55 0.91 2.63 19.04
CA PRO A 55 1.14 3.60 17.99
C PRO A 55 1.95 4.80 18.48
N SER A 56 2.88 5.30 17.65
CA SER A 56 3.78 6.40 18.02
C SER A 56 3.04 7.66 18.51
N TYR A 57 1.84 7.91 17.99
CA TYR A 57 0.99 9.03 18.40
C TYR A 57 0.42 8.91 19.83
N LEU A 58 0.43 7.72 20.44
CA LEU A 58 0.03 7.51 21.84
C LEU A 58 1.18 7.71 22.83
N THR A 59 2.42 7.78 22.35
CA THR A 59 3.57 8.07 23.20
C THR A 59 3.59 9.54 23.64
N GLN A 60 4.27 9.86 24.75
CA GLN A 60 4.38 11.24 25.22
C GLN A 60 5.02 12.16 24.16
N SER A 61 6.11 11.71 23.53
CA SER A 61 6.80 12.47 22.50
C SER A 61 5.93 12.68 21.25
N GLY A 62 5.17 11.66 20.85
CA GLY A 62 4.19 11.73 19.77
C GLY A 62 3.07 12.71 20.07
N PHE A 63 2.43 12.59 21.24
CA PHE A 63 1.39 13.51 21.70
C PHE A 63 1.88 14.96 21.70
N ASP A 64 3.08 15.21 22.24
CA ASP A 64 3.65 16.55 22.28
C ASP A 64 3.96 17.08 20.87
N ALA A 65 4.40 16.23 19.93
CA ALA A 65 4.61 16.62 18.54
C ALA A 65 3.29 16.99 17.84
N LEU A 66 2.23 16.20 18.05
CA LEU A 66 0.90 16.50 17.52
C LEU A 66 0.36 17.81 18.10
N LYS A 67 0.49 18.01 19.41
CA LYS A 67 0.06 19.23 20.12
C LYS A 67 0.80 20.49 19.66
N ARG A 68 2.05 20.36 19.21
CA ARG A 68 2.86 21.45 18.65
C ARG A 68 2.55 21.78 17.19
N GLY A 69 1.51 21.19 16.59
CA GLY A 69 1.03 21.54 15.25
C GLY A 69 1.42 20.55 14.15
N ALA A 70 1.93 19.35 14.46
CA ALA A 70 2.17 18.35 13.42
C ALA A 70 0.88 17.95 12.68
N LEU A 71 -0.28 18.05 13.33
CA LEU A 71 -1.60 17.83 12.72
C LEU A 71 -1.95 18.86 11.64
N ASP A 72 -1.33 20.05 11.64
CA ASP A 72 -1.60 21.10 10.65
C ASP A 72 -1.16 20.68 9.23
N SER A 73 -0.33 19.63 9.13
CA SER A 73 0.08 19.02 7.87
C SER A 73 -0.91 17.98 7.33
N ILE A 74 -1.92 17.60 8.12
CA ILE A 74 -2.92 16.59 7.76
C ILE A 74 -4.14 17.26 7.17
N ARG A 75 -4.58 16.78 6.01
CA ARG A 75 -5.86 17.15 5.40
C ARG A 75 -6.70 15.89 5.26
N ILE A 76 -7.90 15.94 5.81
CA ILE A 76 -8.87 14.85 5.72
C ILE A 76 -9.87 15.19 4.64
N HIS A 77 -10.03 14.28 3.69
CA HIS A 77 -11.05 14.36 2.66
C HIS A 77 -12.11 13.30 2.93
N ILE A 78 -13.38 13.66 2.73
CA ILE A 78 -14.54 12.75 2.88
C ILE A 78 -15.15 12.34 1.53
N ASN A 79 -14.53 12.78 0.44
CA ASN A 79 -14.94 12.48 -0.93
C ASN A 79 -14.30 11.18 -1.42
N TYR A 80 -14.76 10.69 -2.57
CA TYR A 80 -14.06 9.62 -3.29
C TYR A 80 -12.64 10.07 -3.66
N ILE A 81 -11.68 9.15 -3.59
CA ILE A 81 -10.26 9.41 -3.90
C ILE A 81 -10.12 10.06 -5.28
N VAL A 82 -10.81 9.52 -6.28
CA VAL A 82 -10.82 10.07 -7.64
C VAL A 82 -11.28 11.53 -7.72
N ASP A 83 -12.24 11.95 -6.89
CA ASP A 83 -12.74 13.34 -6.88
C ASP A 83 -11.75 14.28 -6.20
N VAL A 84 -11.10 13.80 -5.13
CA VAL A 84 -9.99 14.52 -4.49
C VAL A 84 -8.86 14.71 -5.50
N LEU A 85 -8.44 13.64 -6.18
CA LEU A 85 -7.38 13.68 -7.18
C LEU A 85 -7.71 14.64 -8.32
N LYS A 86 -8.96 14.65 -8.82
CA LYS A 86 -9.42 15.59 -9.85
C LYS A 86 -9.25 17.05 -9.44
N GLY A 87 -9.48 17.37 -8.17
CA GLY A 87 -9.32 18.71 -7.61
C GLY A 87 -7.87 19.15 -7.38
N LEU A 88 -6.90 18.24 -7.40
CA LEU A 88 -5.48 18.56 -7.30
C LEU A 88 -4.94 19.07 -8.65
N ASN A 89 -3.95 19.95 -8.57
CA ASN A 89 -3.20 20.38 -9.75
C ASN A 89 -2.29 19.26 -10.26
N ASP A 90 -1.88 19.36 -11.52
CA ASP A 90 -0.88 18.49 -12.11
C ASP A 90 0.42 18.55 -11.30
N LYS A 91 1.00 17.38 -10.98
CA LYS A 91 2.28 17.25 -10.27
C LYS A 91 2.29 17.87 -8.86
N GLU A 92 1.13 18.01 -8.23
CA GLU A 92 0.99 18.50 -6.84
C GLU A 92 1.51 17.51 -5.79
N LEU A 93 1.42 16.20 -6.08
CA LEU A 93 1.85 15.13 -5.18
C LEU A 93 3.29 14.73 -5.44
N THR A 94 4.09 14.62 -4.37
CA THR A 94 5.43 14.01 -4.43
C THR A 94 5.39 12.53 -4.09
N LYS A 95 4.48 12.08 -3.22
CA LYS A 95 4.24 10.65 -3.01
C LYS A 95 2.76 10.38 -2.78
N ALA A 96 2.32 9.19 -3.16
CA ALA A 96 0.98 8.71 -2.88
C ALA A 96 1.04 7.29 -2.31
N VAL A 97 0.11 6.96 -1.41
CA VAL A 97 -0.04 5.62 -0.84
C VAL A 97 -1.51 5.22 -0.97
N LEU A 98 -1.79 4.15 -1.71
CA LEU A 98 -3.13 3.56 -1.85
C LEU A 98 -3.22 2.30 -0.98
N MET A 99 -4.29 2.17 -0.19
CA MET A 99 -4.31 1.21 0.91
C MET A 99 -5.00 -0.14 0.64
N ASP A 100 -5.67 -0.36 -0.49
CA ASP A 100 -6.31 -1.63 -0.93
C ASP A 100 -7.56 -1.37 -1.77
N ASN A 101 -8.02 -0.12 -1.82
CA ASN A 101 -9.23 0.29 -2.51
C ASN A 101 -9.31 -0.17 -3.99
N ILE A 102 -8.18 -0.25 -4.71
CA ILE A 102 -8.14 -0.67 -6.12
C ILE A 102 -8.54 -2.14 -6.29
N ASP A 103 -8.32 -3.01 -5.31
CA ASP A 103 -8.75 -4.42 -5.36
C ASP A 103 -10.28 -4.56 -5.44
N LEU A 104 -11.01 -3.51 -5.03
CA LEU A 104 -12.46 -3.48 -5.01
C LEU A 104 -13.05 -3.01 -6.36
N PHE A 105 -12.21 -2.45 -7.24
CA PHE A 105 -12.63 -1.75 -8.44
C PHE A 105 -12.76 -2.65 -9.67
N SER A 106 -13.51 -2.15 -10.64
CA SER A 106 -13.51 -2.64 -12.02
C SER A 106 -12.38 -1.97 -12.79
N GLU A 107 -12.07 -2.49 -13.97
CA GLU A 107 -11.04 -1.90 -14.84
C GLU A 107 -11.31 -0.43 -15.18
N SER A 108 -12.57 -0.04 -15.35
CA SER A 108 -12.94 1.36 -15.63
C SER A 108 -12.75 2.27 -14.42
N GLU A 109 -13.18 1.83 -13.23
CA GLU A 109 -13.04 2.58 -11.97
C GLU A 109 -11.56 2.77 -11.61
N ALA A 110 -10.76 1.69 -11.65
CA ALA A 110 -9.32 1.77 -11.45
C ALA A 110 -8.64 2.61 -12.54
N GLY A 111 -9.09 2.48 -13.79
CA GLY A 111 -8.56 3.23 -14.91
C GLY A 111 -8.68 4.74 -14.75
N GLU A 112 -9.80 5.23 -14.22
CA GLU A 112 -9.97 6.66 -13.97
C GLU A 112 -9.15 7.12 -12.76
N GLU A 113 -9.17 6.40 -11.63
CA GLU A 113 -8.40 6.78 -10.45
C GLU A 113 -6.89 6.80 -10.72
N ILE A 114 -6.35 5.75 -11.36
CA ILE A 114 -4.92 5.65 -11.70
C ILE A 114 -4.51 6.75 -12.68
N LYS A 115 -5.36 7.10 -13.64
CA LYS A 115 -5.10 8.22 -14.56
C LYS A 115 -4.97 9.55 -13.82
N GLN A 116 -5.91 9.84 -12.92
CA GLN A 116 -5.87 11.09 -12.14
C GLN A 116 -4.69 11.11 -11.17
N LEU A 117 -4.35 9.95 -10.61
CA LEU A 117 -3.18 9.80 -9.76
C LEU A 117 -1.87 10.04 -10.53
N ALA A 118 -1.71 9.42 -11.70
CA ALA A 118 -0.54 9.60 -12.55
C ALA A 118 -0.33 11.07 -12.96
N ARG A 119 -1.43 11.81 -13.18
CA ARG A 119 -1.42 13.24 -13.45
C ARG A 119 -0.99 14.06 -12.22
N ALA A 120 -1.56 13.75 -11.06
CA ALA A 120 -1.33 14.49 -9.83
C ALA A 120 0.07 14.25 -9.25
N VAL A 121 0.70 13.11 -9.52
CA VAL A 121 2.04 12.78 -9.01
C VAL A 121 3.14 13.37 -9.90
N LYS A 122 4.13 13.97 -9.27
CA LYS A 122 5.30 14.54 -9.95
C LYS A 122 6.12 13.43 -10.61
N LYS A 123 6.65 13.70 -11.81
CA LYS A 123 7.58 12.78 -12.49
C LYS A 123 8.84 12.56 -11.63
N GLY A 124 9.27 11.31 -11.54
CA GLY A 124 10.46 10.89 -10.75
C GLY A 124 10.15 10.60 -9.27
N ASP A 125 8.89 10.74 -8.89
CA ASP A 125 8.39 10.55 -7.53
C ASP A 125 7.52 9.28 -7.45
N TYR A 126 7.00 8.93 -6.27
CA TYR A 126 6.61 7.54 -5.97
C TYR A 126 5.12 7.37 -5.68
N VAL A 127 4.52 6.32 -6.23
CA VAL A 127 3.24 5.80 -5.76
C VAL A 127 3.48 4.43 -5.15
N PHE A 128 2.91 4.24 -3.97
CA PHE A 128 2.88 2.99 -3.26
C PHE A 128 1.44 2.50 -3.24
N TRP A 129 1.22 1.21 -3.42
CA TRP A 129 -0.08 0.60 -3.18
C TRP A 129 0.08 -0.79 -2.63
N ARG A 130 -0.98 -1.24 -1.96
CA ARG A 130 -1.11 -2.62 -1.50
C ARG A 130 -2.28 -3.34 -2.12
N SER A 131 -2.10 -4.63 -2.31
CA SER A 131 -3.08 -5.55 -2.88
C SER A 131 -3.16 -6.83 -2.02
N SER A 132 -4.20 -7.60 -2.30
CA SER A 132 -4.40 -8.98 -1.84
C SER A 132 -3.92 -10.01 -2.87
N ALA A 133 -3.52 -9.59 -4.06
CA ALA A 133 -2.97 -10.42 -5.11
C ALA A 133 -1.47 -10.14 -5.29
N ARG A 134 -0.69 -11.19 -5.50
CA ARG A 134 0.75 -11.15 -5.85
C ARG A 134 0.99 -10.47 -7.18
N HIS A 135 0.11 -10.71 -8.15
CA HIS A 135 0.19 -10.12 -9.48
C HIS A 135 -1.13 -9.46 -9.87
N PRO A 136 -1.46 -8.29 -9.27
CA PRO A 136 -2.75 -7.66 -9.51
C PRO A 136 -2.87 -7.19 -10.97
N TRP A 137 -4.04 -7.43 -11.56
CA TRP A 137 -4.34 -7.11 -12.96
C TRP A 137 -4.13 -5.62 -13.29
N PHE A 138 -4.31 -4.73 -12.31
CA PHE A 138 -4.19 -3.29 -12.47
C PHE A 138 -2.75 -2.80 -12.60
N ASN A 139 -1.72 -3.65 -12.40
CA ASN A 139 -0.34 -3.32 -12.73
C ASN A 139 -0.21 -2.82 -14.18
N LYS A 140 -0.92 -3.47 -15.11
CA LYS A 140 -0.96 -3.06 -16.53
C LYS A 140 -1.60 -1.69 -16.72
N VAL A 141 -2.54 -1.31 -15.86
CA VAL A 141 -3.22 -0.01 -15.89
C VAL A 141 -2.28 1.11 -15.42
N PHE A 142 -1.48 0.86 -14.37
CA PHE A 142 -0.40 1.76 -13.96
C PHE A 142 0.59 2.00 -15.11
N VAL A 143 1.07 0.92 -15.75
CA VAL A 143 1.97 0.99 -16.91
C VAL A 143 1.35 1.77 -18.07
N LYS A 144 0.08 1.52 -18.39
CA LYS A 144 -0.67 2.24 -19.44
C LYS A 144 -0.66 3.75 -19.24
N TYR A 145 -0.72 4.24 -18.00
CA TYR A 145 -0.69 5.67 -17.68
C TYR A 145 0.72 6.22 -17.41
N GLY A 146 1.76 5.46 -17.79
CA GLY A 146 3.15 5.93 -17.79
C GLY A 146 3.88 5.78 -16.46
N LEU A 147 3.37 4.94 -15.57
CA LEU A 147 3.99 4.58 -14.29
C LEU A 147 4.75 3.25 -14.44
N ALA A 148 6.02 3.20 -14.04
CA ALA A 148 6.84 1.97 -14.11
C ALA A 148 6.67 1.15 -12.83
N VAL A 149 6.24 -0.11 -12.93
CA VAL A 149 5.82 -0.92 -11.78
C VAL A 149 6.89 -1.90 -11.34
N ASP A 150 7.39 -1.75 -10.12
CA ASP A 150 8.36 -2.64 -9.50
C ASP A 150 7.84 -3.20 -8.16
N PRO A 151 7.85 -4.54 -7.94
CA PRO A 151 7.44 -5.12 -6.67
C PRO A 151 8.46 -4.81 -5.56
N ILE A 152 8.02 -4.27 -4.42
CA ILE A 152 8.90 -4.19 -3.22
C ILE A 152 8.86 -5.49 -2.44
N ASN A 153 7.67 -6.07 -2.32
CA ASN A 153 7.46 -7.31 -1.60
C ASN A 153 6.28 -8.05 -2.20
N VAL A 154 6.46 -9.36 -2.41
CA VAL A 154 5.43 -10.28 -2.86
C VAL A 154 5.39 -11.44 -1.89
N ARG A 155 4.19 -11.88 -1.50
CA ARG A 155 4.03 -13.08 -0.67
C ARG A 155 4.50 -14.29 -1.48
N GLU A 156 5.45 -15.05 -0.94
CA GLU A 156 5.97 -16.26 -1.58
C GLU A 156 5.56 -17.50 -0.77
N PRO A 157 4.83 -18.46 -1.37
CA PRO A 157 4.38 -19.65 -0.65
C PRO A 157 5.54 -20.49 -0.10
N GLY A 158 5.51 -20.78 1.20
CA GLY A 158 6.50 -21.65 1.84
C GLY A 158 7.90 -21.05 2.01
N SER A 159 8.11 -19.79 1.65
CA SER A 159 9.34 -19.08 1.99
C SER A 159 9.18 -18.42 3.36
N GLY A 160 9.91 -18.89 4.37
CA GLY A 160 10.31 -18.02 5.46
C GLY A 160 11.27 -16.98 4.90
N THR A 161 10.76 -15.96 4.21
CA THR A 161 11.54 -14.96 3.47
C THR A 161 12.50 -14.23 4.40
N LYS A 162 13.64 -13.82 3.87
CA LYS A 162 14.77 -13.28 4.65
C LYS A 162 14.46 -11.88 5.23
N PRO A 163 15.26 -11.40 6.23
CA PRO A 163 14.96 -10.25 7.10
C PRO A 163 14.75 -8.87 6.44
N GLU A 164 14.78 -8.76 5.12
CA GLU A 164 14.97 -7.48 4.42
C GLU A 164 13.76 -7.08 3.55
N GLU A 165 12.73 -7.93 3.48
CA GLU A 165 11.57 -7.74 2.61
C GLU A 165 10.29 -7.91 3.43
N PHE A 166 9.67 -6.79 3.82
CA PHE A 166 8.48 -6.76 4.66
C PHE A 166 7.18 -7.11 3.90
N SER A 167 6.42 -8.06 4.45
CA SER A 167 5.10 -8.48 3.98
C SER A 167 3.99 -7.46 4.31
N CYS A 168 3.78 -6.55 3.38
CA CYS A 168 2.51 -6.05 2.89
C CYS A 168 2.88 -5.61 1.48
N GLU A 169 2.19 -6.11 0.46
CA GLU A 169 2.57 -5.81 -0.92
C GLU A 169 2.62 -4.30 -1.06
N ILE A 170 3.81 -3.75 -1.21
CA ILE A 170 4.03 -2.37 -1.56
C ILE A 170 4.71 -2.52 -2.92
N PHE A 171 4.23 -1.81 -3.94
CA PHE A 171 4.95 -1.68 -5.20
C PHE A 171 5.57 -0.28 -5.25
N LEU A 172 6.85 -0.19 -5.63
CA LEU A 172 7.58 1.06 -5.87
C LEU A 172 7.44 1.41 -7.34
N LEU A 173 7.43 2.71 -7.64
CA LEU A 173 7.59 3.21 -9.00
C LEU A 173 8.80 4.15 -9.06
N MET A 174 9.71 3.95 -10.03
CA MET A 174 10.59 5.01 -10.51
C MET A 174 10.67 5.10 -12.04
N GLU A 175 10.56 6.35 -12.46
CA GLU A 175 10.93 7.04 -13.70
C GLU A 175 11.03 6.34 -15.08
N LYS A 176 10.28 6.98 -15.99
CA LYS A 176 10.31 6.90 -17.45
C LYS A 176 11.60 7.50 -18.02
N ASP A 177 12.52 6.67 -18.47
CA ASP A 177 13.47 7.03 -19.52
C ASP A 177 12.86 6.60 -20.87
N LEU A 178 12.58 7.58 -21.73
CA LEU A 178 11.84 7.42 -23.00
C LEU A 178 12.68 6.81 -24.13
N SER A 179 13.80 6.15 -23.81
CA SER A 179 14.71 5.55 -24.79
C SER A 179 14.54 4.04 -24.97
N ILE A 180 13.66 3.38 -24.19
CA ILE A 180 13.47 1.92 -24.27
C ILE A 180 12.05 1.64 -24.77
N SER A 181 11.96 1.01 -25.95
CA SER A 181 10.70 0.53 -26.52
C SER A 181 10.06 -0.52 -25.61
N PRO A 182 8.73 -0.72 -25.65
CA PRO A 182 8.08 -1.74 -24.84
C PRO A 182 8.56 -3.12 -25.28
N GLN A 183 9.45 -3.74 -24.51
CA GLN A 183 9.68 -5.17 -24.56
C GLN A 183 9.06 -5.79 -23.32
N GLU A 184 8.45 -6.95 -23.49
CA GLU A 184 7.91 -7.77 -22.40
C GLU A 184 9.01 -7.98 -21.35
N VAL A 185 8.82 -7.39 -20.17
CA VAL A 185 9.75 -7.59 -19.05
C VAL A 185 9.27 -8.81 -18.28
N ASP A 186 10.10 -9.84 -18.27
CA ASP A 186 9.89 -11.08 -17.53
C ASP A 186 10.09 -10.84 -16.02
N SER A 187 9.32 -11.54 -15.19
CA SER A 187 9.20 -11.30 -13.75
C SER A 187 10.51 -11.51 -12.97
N GLU A 188 11.45 -12.29 -13.51
CA GLU A 188 12.74 -12.59 -12.86
C GLU A 188 13.74 -11.41 -12.93
N ASP A 189 13.66 -10.56 -13.95
CA ASP A 189 14.58 -9.42 -14.13
C ASP A 189 14.29 -8.25 -13.16
N LEU A 190 13.07 -8.19 -12.62
CA LEU A 190 12.63 -7.11 -11.72
C LEU A 190 13.25 -7.24 -10.30
N ALA A 191 13.50 -8.47 -9.84
CA ALA A 191 14.00 -8.72 -8.49
C ALA A 191 15.48 -8.35 -8.31
N GLN A 192 16.29 -8.41 -9.37
CA GLN A 192 17.73 -8.22 -9.27
C GLN A 192 18.13 -6.74 -9.16
N ASN A 193 17.34 -5.81 -9.73
CA ASN A 193 17.62 -4.36 -9.71
C ASN A 193 17.38 -3.71 -8.33
N PHE A 194 16.73 -4.41 -7.40
CA PHE A 194 16.37 -3.89 -6.07
C PHE A 194 17.53 -3.87 -5.08
N LYS A 195 18.49 -4.81 -5.19
CA LYS A 195 19.57 -4.99 -4.21
C LYS A 195 20.54 -3.81 -4.14
N ASP A 196 20.60 -3.00 -5.18
CA ASP A 196 21.62 -1.95 -5.32
C ASP A 196 21.19 -0.57 -4.76
N LYS A 197 19.93 -0.36 -4.39
CA LYS A 197 19.43 0.94 -3.92
C LYS A 197 19.24 0.99 -2.41
N LYS A 198 20.22 1.56 -1.70
CA LYS A 198 20.12 1.91 -0.26
C LYS A 198 19.10 3.04 -0.06
N TYR A 199 17.99 2.76 0.62
CA TYR A 199 16.99 3.75 1.00
C TYR A 199 17.36 4.45 2.32
N THR A 200 17.77 5.71 2.26
CA THR A 200 18.04 6.56 3.43
C THR A 200 16.77 7.22 3.99
N ALA A 201 16.70 7.30 5.33
CA ALA A 201 15.60 7.82 6.16
C ALA A 201 14.86 9.06 5.60
N TYR A 202 13.53 8.97 5.52
CA TYR A 202 12.67 9.97 4.89
C TYR A 202 12.00 10.91 5.91
N HIS A 203 12.41 12.18 5.86
CA HIS A 203 11.69 13.31 6.44
C HIS A 203 11.40 14.33 5.34
N ARG A 204 10.13 14.44 4.92
CA ARG A 204 9.36 15.66 4.60
C ARG A 204 8.19 15.35 3.65
N LYS A 205 7.00 15.80 4.07
CA LYS A 205 5.72 15.95 3.34
C LYS A 205 5.24 14.73 2.54
N CYS A 206 4.78 13.70 3.24
CA CYS A 206 3.91 12.67 2.67
C CYS A 206 2.89 12.22 3.71
N VAL A 207 1.63 12.63 3.58
CA VAL A 207 0.47 11.85 4.08
C VAL A 207 -0.75 12.26 3.26
N TYR A 208 -1.13 11.45 2.27
CA TYR A 208 -2.54 11.35 1.88
C TYR A 208 -3.02 10.00 2.40
N ALA A 209 -3.67 10.02 3.56
CA ALA A 209 -4.41 8.88 4.07
C ALA A 209 -5.88 9.15 3.74
N CYS A 210 -6.35 8.66 2.59
CA CYS A 210 -7.75 8.72 2.27
C CYS A 210 -8.42 7.44 2.80
N TYR A 211 -9.04 7.54 3.97
CA TYR A 211 -9.88 6.46 4.49
C TYR A 211 -11.23 6.51 3.78
N GLN A 212 -11.52 5.53 2.94
CA GLN A 212 -12.85 5.35 2.38
C GLN A 212 -13.72 4.66 3.43
N ILE A 213 -14.49 5.42 4.20
CA ILE A 213 -15.60 4.87 4.99
C ILE A 213 -16.79 4.75 4.04
N GLN A 214 -17.00 3.57 3.44
CA GLN A 214 -18.26 3.28 2.76
C GLN A 214 -19.37 3.19 3.82
N SER A 215 -20.26 4.17 3.83
CA SER A 215 -21.39 4.18 4.76
C SER A 215 -22.50 3.22 4.31
N GLN A 216 -22.82 2.31 5.22
CA GLN A 216 -24.12 1.72 5.53
C GLN A 216 -24.89 0.99 4.41
N GLU A 217 -24.84 -0.35 4.47
CA GLU A 217 -26.06 -1.17 4.50
C GLU A 217 -25.78 -2.50 5.25
N THR A 218 -26.38 -2.62 6.44
CA THR A 218 -26.58 -3.86 7.23
C THR A 218 -25.36 -4.67 7.70
N TRP A 219 -24.69 -4.19 8.75
CA TRP A 219 -24.03 -5.08 9.72
C TRP A 219 -25.07 -5.49 10.77
N ARG A 220 -25.69 -6.66 10.61
CA ARG A 220 -26.37 -7.34 11.72
C ARG A 220 -25.34 -8.27 12.35
N PHE A 221 -25.04 -8.03 13.63
CA PHE A 221 -24.36 -8.97 14.51
C PHE A 221 -25.24 -10.19 14.77
#